data_AF-A0A804R9B9-F1
#
_entry.id   AF-A0A804R9B9-F1
#
_cell.length_a   1.000
_cell.length_b   1.000
_cell.length_c   1.000
_cell.angle_alpha   90.00
_cell.angle_beta   90.00
_cell.angle_gamma   90.00
#
_symmetry.space_group_name_H-M   'P 1'
#
loop_
_entity.id
_entity.type
_entity.pdbx_description
1 polymer ?
#
loop_
_entity_poly.entity_id
_entity_poly.type
_entity_poly.pdbx_seq_one_letter_code
_entity_poly.pdbx_strand_id
1 'polypeptide(L)'
;LRASANGERERGSGSGNLECLSWGGLREQDELRDAVLLVFANKQDLPNAMNAAEITDKLGLHSLRQRHWYIQSTCATTGEGLYEGLDWLSSNIASKA
;
A
#
# COMPACT_ATOMS: atom_id res chain seq x y z
N LEU A 1 -4.42 6.04 2.29
CA LEU A 1 -2.96 6.28 2.35
C LEU A 1 -2.44 6.50 0.93
N ARG A 2 -1.96 7.70 0.60
CA ARG A 2 -1.42 8.02 -0.74
C ARG A 2 0.06 7.66 -0.78
N ALA A 3 0.40 6.42 -1.11
CA ALA A 3 1.77 6.05 -1.49
C ALA A 3 1.99 6.45 -2.97
N SER A 4 2.06 7.74 -3.24
CA SER A 4 2.50 8.24 -4.54
C SER A 4 4.01 8.30 -4.50
N ALA A 5 4.69 7.19 -4.81
CA ALA A 5 6.12 7.22 -5.09
C ALA A 5 6.33 8.15 -6.31
N ASN A 6 6.93 9.30 -6.04
CA ASN A 6 7.30 10.40 -6.92
C ASN A 6 7.24 10.15 -8.44
N GLY A 7 6.33 10.87 -9.08
CA GLY A 7 6.31 11.07 -10.53
C GLY A 7 5.81 12.47 -10.83
N GLU A 8 6.44 13.50 -10.24
CA GLU A 8 6.27 14.92 -10.59
C GLU A 8 7.34 15.79 -9.88
N ARG A 9 8.43 16.04 -10.62
CA ARG A 9 9.28 17.26 -10.67
C ARG A 9 9.76 17.91 -9.35
N GLU A 10 11.03 17.64 -9.04
CA GLU A 10 12.10 18.61 -8.72
C GLU A 10 11.69 20.03 -8.23
N ARG A 11 11.78 20.26 -6.92
CA ARG A 11 12.69 21.27 -6.32
C ARG A 11 12.64 21.18 -4.79
N GLY A 12 13.40 20.24 -4.26
CA GLY A 12 13.69 20.16 -2.85
C GLY A 12 14.60 18.98 -2.63
N SER A 13 15.86 19.23 -2.25
CA SER A 13 16.78 18.22 -1.73
C SER A 13 16.30 17.74 -0.35
N GLY A 14 15.03 17.37 -0.24
CA GLY A 14 14.47 16.73 0.94
C GLY A 14 14.45 15.24 0.65
N SER A 15 15.23 14.48 1.41
CA SER A 15 14.90 13.07 1.66
C SER A 15 13.46 13.06 2.15
N GLY A 16 12.51 12.86 1.25
CA GLY A 16 11.10 12.75 1.54
C GLY A 16 10.90 11.44 2.28
N ASN A 17 11.34 11.41 3.54
CA ASN A 17 10.97 10.37 4.47
C ASN A 17 9.45 10.38 4.44
N LEU A 18 8.87 9.28 3.97
CA LEU A 18 7.46 9.00 4.23
C LEU A 18 7.31 9.15 5.74
N GLU A 19 6.75 10.27 6.20
CA GLU A 19 6.27 10.39 7.56
C GLU A 19 5.14 9.37 7.67
N CYS A 20 5.53 8.14 8.00
CA CYS A 20 4.60 7.05 8.18
C CYS A 20 3.78 7.43 9.41
N LEU A 21 2.61 8.03 9.19
CA LEU A 21 1.55 8.04 10.18
C LEU A 21 1.42 6.59 10.66
N SER A 22 1.71 6.37 11.95
CA SER A 22 1.63 5.05 12.55
C SER A 22 0.29 4.41 12.21
N TRP A 23 0.28 3.12 11.89
CA TRP A 23 -0.94 2.35 11.65
C TRP A 23 -1.92 2.37 12.83
N GLY A 24 -1.52 2.88 14.01
CA GLY A 24 -2.37 3.06 15.18
C GLY A 24 -3.74 3.67 14.86
N GLY A 25 -3.78 4.74 14.07
CA GLY A 25 -5.06 5.36 13.68
C GLY A 25 -5.98 4.42 12.90
N LEU A 26 -5.44 3.57 12.02
CA LEU A 26 -6.22 2.57 11.29
C LEU A 26 -6.72 1.44 12.21
N ARG A 27 -5.99 1.13 13.28
CA ARG A 27 -6.38 0.14 14.28
C ARG A 27 -7.42 0.65 15.26
N GLU A 28 -7.42 1.96 15.52
CA GLU A 28 -8.30 2.62 16.49
C GLU A 28 -9.70 2.92 15.93
N GLN A 29 -9.84 3.04 14.60
CA GLN A 29 -11.17 3.15 14.00
C GLN A 29 -11.91 1.81 14.16
N ASP A 30 -12.97 1.79 14.97
CA ASP A 30 -13.81 0.59 15.19
C ASP A 30 -14.31 -0.02 13.88
N GLU A 31 -14.65 0.83 12.90
CA GLU A 31 -15.09 0.45 11.56
C GLU A 31 -14.01 -0.30 10.78
N LEU A 32 -12.74 -0.03 11.06
CA LEU A 32 -11.59 -0.58 10.34
C LEU A 32 -10.85 -1.64 11.13
N ARG A 33 -11.22 -1.95 12.38
CA ARG A 33 -10.48 -2.88 13.26
C ARG A 33 -10.22 -4.24 12.60
N ASP A 34 -11.21 -4.78 11.90
CA ASP A 34 -11.13 -6.09 11.22
C ASP A 34 -11.01 -5.98 9.69
N ALA A 35 -10.81 -4.78 9.15
CA ALA A 35 -10.74 -4.59 7.71
C ALA A 35 -9.47 -5.22 7.12
N VAL A 36 -9.60 -5.86 5.97
CA VAL A 36 -8.46 -6.29 5.15
C VAL A 36 -7.76 -5.08 4.53
N LEU A 37 -6.43 -5.15 4.40
CA LEU A 37 -5.62 -4.07 3.83
C LEU A 37 -4.95 -4.51 2.52
N LEU A 38 -5.41 -3.97 1.40
CA LEU A 38 -4.69 -4.06 0.13
C LEU A 38 -3.79 -2.84 -0.06
N VAL A 39 -2.52 -3.06 -0.35
CA VAL A 39 -1.55 -2.02 -0.72
C VAL A 39 -1.15 -2.24 -2.18
N PHE A 40 -1.27 -1.21 -3.00
CA PHE A 40 -0.69 -1.23 -4.34
C PHE A 40 0.70 -0.59 -4.31
N ALA A 41 1.73 -1.37 -4.63
CA ALA A 41 3.05 -0.89 -4.99
C ALA A 41 2.99 -0.31 -6.41
N ASN A 42 2.36 0.85 -6.53
CA ASN A 42 2.02 1.47 -7.82
C ASN A 42 3.24 2.15 -8.48
N LYS A 43 3.09 2.47 -9.76
CA LYS A 43 4.06 3.17 -10.63
C LYS A 43 5.31 2.35 -10.94
N GLN A 44 5.17 1.03 -11.08
CA GLN A 44 6.29 0.15 -11.44
C GLN A 44 6.84 0.41 -12.85
N ASP A 45 6.16 1.24 -13.66
CA ASP A 45 6.64 1.75 -14.94
C ASP A 45 7.75 2.81 -14.82
N LEU A 46 7.90 3.44 -13.65
CA LEU A 46 8.84 4.54 -13.47
C LEU A 46 10.22 4.06 -12.99
N PRO A 47 11.31 4.70 -13.44
CA PRO A 47 12.63 4.43 -12.88
C PRO A 47 12.66 4.78 -11.40
N ASN A 48 13.34 3.94 -10.61
CA ASN A 48 13.45 4.05 -9.15
C ASN A 48 12.12 3.87 -8.39
N ALA A 49 11.11 3.26 -9.01
CA ALA A 49 9.93 2.79 -8.28
C ALA A 49 10.37 1.83 -7.17
N MET A 50 9.90 2.05 -5.94
CA MET A 50 10.09 1.08 -4.88
C MET A 50 9.28 -0.18 -5.21
N ASN A 51 9.93 -1.33 -5.10
CA ASN A 51 9.25 -2.60 -5.26
C ASN A 51 8.40 -2.93 -4.03
N ALA A 52 7.57 -3.98 -4.14
CA ALA A 52 6.69 -4.40 -3.07
C ALA A 52 7.43 -4.71 -1.74
N ALA A 53 8.63 -5.30 -1.79
CA ALA A 53 9.40 -5.61 -0.59
C ALA A 53 9.87 -4.33 0.12
N GLU A 54 10.43 -3.37 -0.63
CA GLU A 54 10.88 -2.08 -0.08
C GLU A 54 9.73 -1.30 0.56
N ILE A 55 8.55 -1.31 -0.06
CA ILE A 55 7.35 -0.66 0.48
C ILE A 55 6.88 -1.38 1.75
N THR A 56 6.93 -2.72 1.76
CA THR A 56 6.57 -3.53 2.93
C THR A 56 7.41 -3.16 4.14
N ASP A 57 8.73 -3.02 3.94
CA ASP A 57 9.67 -2.61 5.00
C ASP A 57 9.46 -1.16 5.43
N LYS A 58 9.36 -0.22 4.47
CA LYS A 58 9.19 1.21 4.75
C LYS A 58 7.89 1.55 5.46
N LEU A 59 6.82 0.86 5.12
CA LEU A 59 5.53 0.99 5.80
C LEU A 59 5.45 0.15 7.07
N GLY A 60 6.43 -0.72 7.33
CA GLY A 60 6.40 -1.63 8.46
C GLY A 60 5.17 -2.55 8.45
N LEU A 61 4.72 -3.02 7.27
CA LEU A 61 3.53 -3.87 7.15
C LEU A 61 3.67 -5.16 7.96
N HIS A 62 4.89 -5.65 8.14
CA HIS A 62 5.18 -6.76 9.04
C HIS A 62 4.63 -6.54 10.46
N SER A 63 4.60 -5.29 10.97
CA SER A 63 4.06 -4.99 12.30
C SER A 63 2.54 -5.24 12.43
N LEU A 64 1.82 -5.36 11.33
CA LEU A 64 0.37 -5.59 11.26
C LEU A 64 -0.01 -7.05 11.50
N ARG A 65 0.43 -7.64 12.62
CA ARG A 65 0.20 -9.08 12.93
C ARG A 65 -1.27 -9.50 13.02
N GLN A 66 -2.15 -8.58 13.42
CA GLN A 66 -3.58 -8.84 13.66
C GLN A 66 -4.47 -8.36 12.51
N ARG A 67 -3.89 -8.04 11.35
CA ARG A 67 -4.62 -7.57 10.18
C ARG A 67 -4.15 -8.33 8.95
N HIS A 68 -5.08 -8.90 8.21
CA HIS A 68 -4.79 -9.49 6.91
C HIS A 68 -4.45 -8.37 5.93
N TRP A 69 -3.26 -8.45 5.34
CA TRP A 69 -2.79 -7.49 4.36
C TRP A 69 -2.12 -8.19 3.18
N TYR A 70 -2.12 -7.51 2.05
CA TYR A 70 -1.44 -7.94 0.84
C TYR A 70 -0.89 -6.73 0.10
N ILE A 71 0.24 -6.94 -0.57
CA ILE A 71 0.85 -5.93 -1.41
C ILE A 71 0.99 -6.45 -2.84
N GLN A 72 0.54 -5.66 -3.79
CA GLN A 72 0.53 -5.99 -5.20
C GLN A 72 1.34 -4.94 -5.99
N SER A 73 2.35 -5.39 -6.72
CA SER A 73 3.05 -4.56 -7.70
C SER A 73 2.08 -4.15 -8.80
N THR A 74 2.08 -2.87 -9.18
CA THR A 74 1.05 -2.34 -10.09
C THR A 74 1.56 -1.19 -10.95
N CYS A 75 1.02 -1.11 -12.15
CA CYS A 75 1.09 0.07 -13.00
C CYS A 75 -0.33 0.51 -13.33
N ALA A 76 -0.85 1.51 -12.59
CA ALA A 76 -2.24 1.92 -12.73
C ALA A 76 -2.59 2.50 -14.12
N THR A 77 -1.60 2.98 -14.87
CA THR A 77 -1.78 3.53 -16.22
C THR A 77 -1.93 2.44 -17.28
N THR A 78 -1.31 1.28 -17.09
CA THR A 78 -1.46 0.11 -17.98
C THR A 78 -2.52 -0.87 -17.48
N GLY A 79 -2.88 -0.80 -16.19
CA GLY A 79 -3.79 -1.72 -15.52
C GLY A 79 -3.12 -2.98 -14.95
N GLU A 80 -1.80 -3.13 -15.14
CA GLU A 80 -1.05 -4.28 -14.62
C GLU A 80 -1.14 -4.37 -13.09
N GLY A 81 -1.46 -5.55 -12.56
CA GLY A 81 -1.57 -5.81 -11.12
C GLY A 81 -2.90 -5.40 -10.50
N LEU A 82 -3.76 -4.64 -11.18
CA LEU A 82 -5.03 -4.21 -10.62
C LEU A 82 -5.99 -5.38 -10.41
N TYR A 83 -6.10 -6.27 -11.40
CA TYR A 83 -6.99 -7.43 -11.30
C TYR A 83 -6.55 -8.38 -10.20
N GLU A 84 -5.26 -8.67 -10.08
CA GLU A 84 -4.70 -9.56 -9.06
C GLU A 84 -4.91 -9.00 -7.66
N GLY A 85 -4.67 -7.70 -7.47
CA GLY A 85 -4.90 -7.05 -6.18
C GLY A 85 -6.38 -7.02 -5.80
N LEU A 86 -7.27 -6.72 -6.76
CA LEU A 86 -8.71 -6.69 -6.52
C LEU A 86 -9.30 -8.10 -6.35
N ASP A 87 -8.79 -9.10 -7.07
CA ASP A 87 -9.18 -10.49 -6.92
C ASP A 87 -8.81 -11.00 -5.52
N TRP A 88 -7.57 -10.73 -5.07
CA TRP A 88 -7.16 -11.01 -3.71
C TRP A 88 -8.08 -10.32 -2.70
N LEU A 89 -8.36 -9.03 -2.89
CA LEU A 89 -9.22 -8.28 -1.98
C LEU A 89 -10.63 -8.88 -1.93
N SER A 90 -11.22 -9.20 -3.08
CA SER A 90 -12.55 -9.79 -3.17
C SER A 90 -12.64 -11.15 -2.47
N SER A 91 -11.59 -11.97 -2.61
CA SER A 91 -11.48 -13.28 -1.94
C SER A 91 -11.33 -13.17 -0.42
N ASN A 92 -10.83 -12.04 0.08
CA ASN A 92 -10.56 -11.83 1.50
C ASN A 92 -11.60 -10.94 2.21
N ILE A 93 -12.53 -10.30 1.49
CA ILE A 93 -13.62 -9.51 2.10
C ILE A 93 -14.79 -10.40 2.59
N ALA A 94 -14.85 -11.67 2.19
CA ALA A 94 -16.02 -12.56 2.34
C ALA A 94 -16.46 -12.93 3.78
N SER A 95 -16.06 -12.22 4.82
CA SER A 95 -16.51 -12.46 6.20
C SER A 95 -17.02 -11.21 6.92
N LYS A 96 -17.87 -10.40 6.29
CA LYS A 96 -18.80 -9.48 7.00
C LYS A 96 -20.08 -9.26 6.18
N ALA A 97 -20.94 -10.27 6.15
CA ALA A 97 -22.38 -10.10 5.91
C ALA A 97 -23.12 -10.71 7.11
#